data_AF-A0A970PSJ8-F1
#
_entry.id   AF-A0A970PSJ8-F1
#
_cell.length_a   1.000
_cell.length_b   1.000
_cell.length_c   1.000
_cell.angle_alpha   90.00
_cell.angle_beta   90.00
_cell.angle_gamma   90.00
#
_symmetry.space_group_name_H-M   'P 1'
#
loop_
_entity.id
_entity.type
_entity.pdbx_description
1 polymer ?
#
loop_
_entity_poly.entity_id
_entity_poly.type
_entity_poly.pdbx_seq_one_letter_code
_entity_poly.pdbx_strand_id
1 'polypeptide(L)'
;MFTYLLYALAVTGLAVSFFKDREKTKMALKKAWKAFENILPQFLAILVIIGLAFAVLTPEMITKLLGANSGLWGVLAASVVGSITLIPGFVAFPLAAALLKNGAGYMQIAAFVSTLMMVGVVTMPLEMKTFGKRATLVRNISAYVFSLVAALVIGVVLQ
;
A
#
# COMPACT_ATOMS: atom_id res chain seq x y z
N MET A 1 14.13 -13.86 -10.64
CA MET A 1 14.02 -13.82 -12.11
C MET A 1 13.25 -12.60 -12.60
N PHE A 2 12.02 -12.36 -12.11
CA PHE A 2 11.19 -11.20 -12.52
C PHE A 2 11.87 -9.83 -12.32
N THR A 3 12.48 -9.58 -11.16
CA THR A 3 13.20 -8.32 -10.88
C THR A 3 14.34 -8.06 -11.85
N TYR A 4 15.11 -9.10 -12.20
CA TYR A 4 16.20 -8.98 -13.18
C TYR A 4 15.67 -8.64 -14.57
N LEU A 5 14.54 -9.21 -14.97
CA LEU A 5 13.90 -8.91 -16.24
C LEU A 5 13.43 -7.45 -16.30
N LEU A 6 12.81 -6.95 -15.23
CA LEU A 6 12.40 -5.54 -15.14
C LEU A 6 13.61 -4.59 -15.24
N TYR A 7 14.71 -4.89 -14.56
CA TYR A 7 15.92 -4.08 -14.66
C TYR A 7 16.56 -4.16 -16.05
N ALA A 8 16.60 -5.33 -16.67
CA ALA A 8 17.09 -5.46 -18.04
C ALA A 8 16.26 -4.62 -19.02
N LEU A 9 14.93 -4.65 -18.91
CA LEU A 9 14.03 -3.82 -19.72
C LEU A 9 14.23 -2.33 -19.46
N ALA A 10 14.40 -1.92 -18.20
CA ALA A 10 14.64 -0.52 -17.85
C ALA A 10 15.97 0.00 -18.43
N VAL A 11 17.06 -0.77 -18.28
CA VAL A 11 18.39 -0.42 -18.79
C VAL A 11 18.40 -0.38 -20.31
N THR A 12 17.82 -1.39 -20.97
CA THR A 12 17.73 -1.42 -22.44
C THR A 12 16.88 -0.27 -22.98
N GLY A 13 15.72 0.00 -22.38
CA GLY A 13 14.87 1.13 -22.74
C GLY A 13 15.58 2.48 -22.55
N LEU A 14 16.32 2.64 -21.45
CA LEU A 14 17.10 3.85 -21.20
C LEU A 14 18.24 4.01 -22.20
N ALA A 15 18.94 2.93 -22.54
CA ALA A 15 20.00 2.94 -23.55
C ALA A 15 19.45 3.33 -24.93
N VAL A 16 18.34 2.70 -25.36
CA VAL A 16 17.65 3.04 -26.62
C VAL A 16 17.22 4.51 -26.63
N SER A 17 16.61 5.00 -25.54
CA SER A 17 16.24 6.41 -25.40
C SER A 17 17.45 7.33 -25.52
N PHE A 18 18.56 6.97 -24.88
CA PHE A 18 19.80 7.75 -24.91
C PHE A 18 20.42 7.83 -26.30
N PHE A 19 20.40 6.74 -27.07
CA PHE A 19 20.87 6.75 -28.46
C PHE A 19 19.93 7.53 -29.40
N LYS A 20 18.62 7.56 -29.11
CA LYS A 20 17.63 8.25 -29.94
C LYS A 20 17.59 9.76 -29.70
N ASP A 21 17.62 10.19 -28.44
CA ASP A 21 17.58 11.61 -28.07
C ASP A 21 18.20 11.82 -26.67
N ARG A 22 19.45 12.26 -26.66
CA ARG A 22 20.22 12.47 -25.42
C ARG A 22 19.64 13.60 -24.57
N GLU A 23 19.13 14.66 -25.19
CA GLU A 23 18.61 15.81 -24.44
C GLU A 23 17.30 15.46 -23.73
N LYS A 24 16.36 14.83 -24.44
CA LYS A 24 15.11 14.36 -23.82
C LYS A 24 15.37 13.33 -22.73
N THR A 25 16.32 12.42 -22.94
CA THR A 25 16.70 11.41 -21.94
C THR A 25 17.26 12.06 -20.67
N LYS A 26 18.19 13.02 -20.81
CA LYS A 26 18.71 13.77 -19.65
C LYS A 26 17.62 14.55 -18.92
N MET A 27 16.71 15.19 -19.67
CA MET A 27 15.58 15.91 -19.07
C MET A 27 14.65 14.96 -18.31
N ALA A 28 14.34 13.80 -18.88
CA ALA A 28 13.52 12.78 -18.22
C ALA A 28 14.18 12.26 -16.93
N LEU A 29 15.48 11.96 -16.96
CA LEU A 29 16.23 11.54 -15.77
C LEU A 29 16.26 12.64 -14.70
N LYS A 30 16.43 13.91 -15.08
CA LYS A 30 16.39 15.04 -14.13
C LYS A 30 15.00 15.19 -13.50
N LYS A 31 13.93 15.02 -14.27
CA LYS A 31 12.55 15.02 -13.75
C LYS A 31 12.32 13.85 -12.77
N ALA A 32 12.77 12.65 -13.14
CA ALA A 32 12.67 11.48 -12.28
C ALA A 32 13.44 11.66 -10.96
N TRP A 33 14.67 12.20 -11.02
CA TRP A 33 15.47 12.48 -9.84
C TRP A 33 14.79 13.50 -8.92
N LYS A 34 14.27 14.59 -9.48
CA LYS A 34 13.56 15.61 -8.69
C LYS A 34 12.27 15.06 -8.06
N ALA A 35 11.54 14.20 -8.78
CA ALA A 35 10.37 13.52 -8.21
C ALA A 35 10.76 12.58 -7.07
N PHE A 36 11.87 11.85 -7.21
CA PHE A 36 12.41 10.99 -6.15
C PHE A 36 12.81 11.80 -4.92
N GLU A 37 13.55 12.89 -5.11
CA GLU A 37 13.97 13.79 -4.02
C GLU A 37 12.78 14.41 -3.28
N ASN A 38 11.68 14.72 -3.97
CA ASN A 38 10.46 15.23 -3.33
C ASN A 38 9.77 14.17 -2.46
N ILE A 39 9.84 12.89 -2.83
CA ILE A 39 9.16 11.79 -2.11
C ILE A 39 10.05 11.26 -0.98
N LEU A 40 11.37 11.33 -1.13
CA LEU A 40 12.35 10.70 -0.25
C LEU A 40 12.23 11.12 1.23
N PRO A 41 12.09 12.42 1.60
CA PRO A 41 11.96 12.82 2.99
C PRO A 41 10.72 12.23 3.68
N GLN A 42 9.57 12.28 3.00
CA GLN A 42 8.33 11.70 3.51
C GLN A 42 8.45 10.18 3.64
N PHE A 43 9.07 9.53 2.65
CA PHE A 43 9.32 8.10 2.68
C PHE A 43 10.19 7.68 3.87
N LEU A 44 11.32 8.35 4.07
CA LEU A 44 12.24 8.09 5.18
C LEU A 44 11.58 8.33 6.54
N ALA A 45 10.83 9.43 6.70
CA ALA A 45 10.11 9.72 7.94
C ALA A 45 9.14 8.59 8.30
N ILE A 46 8.37 8.09 7.34
CA ILE A 46 7.43 6.99 7.60
C ILE A 46 8.17 5.68 7.90
N LEU A 47 9.28 5.38 7.21
CA LEU A 47 10.09 4.20 7.51
C LEU A 47 10.65 4.23 8.95
N VAL A 48 11.10 5.39 9.42
CA VAL A 48 11.55 5.57 10.80
C VAL A 48 10.39 5.34 11.77
N ILE A 49 9.22 5.92 11.52
CA ILE A 49 8.03 5.72 12.37
C ILE A 49 7.64 4.24 12.42
N ILE A 50 7.65 3.54 11.29
CA ILE A 50 7.36 2.09 11.24
C ILE A 50 8.41 1.31 12.02
N GLY A 51 9.69 1.64 11.86
CA GLY A 51 10.78 1.01 12.61
C GLY A 51 10.64 1.18 14.12
N LEU A 52 10.31 2.40 14.57
CA LEU A 52 10.01 2.68 15.98
C LEU A 52 8.75 1.95 16.46
N ALA A 53 7.71 1.88 15.62
CA ALA A 53 6.50 1.13 15.94
C ALA A 53 6.81 -0.37 16.15
N PHE A 54 7.68 -0.97 15.33
CA PHE A 54 8.12 -2.36 15.51
C PHE A 54 9.07 -2.57 16.70
N ALA A 55 9.73 -1.52 17.19
CA ALA A 55 10.44 -1.62 18.48
C ALA A 55 9.47 -1.84 19.66
N VAL A 56 8.21 -1.42 19.51
CA VAL A 56 7.14 -1.58 20.51
C VAL A 56 6.23 -2.78 20.20
N LEU A 57 5.90 -2.99 18.92
CA LEU A 57 5.06 -4.07 18.42
C LEU A 57 5.91 -5.32 18.22
N THR A 58 5.95 -6.20 19.22
CA THR A 58 6.67 -7.46 19.09
C THR A 58 6.01 -8.39 18.05
N PRO A 59 6.76 -9.31 17.43
CA PRO A 59 6.20 -10.30 16.50
C PRO A 59 5.05 -11.10 17.11
N GLU A 60 5.08 -11.37 18.42
CA GLU A 60 3.99 -12.06 19.13
C GLU A 60 2.71 -11.22 19.17
N MET A 61 2.83 -9.90 19.39
CA MET A 61 1.70 -8.99 19.35
C MET A 61 1.11 -8.90 17.93
N ILE A 62 1.96 -8.81 16.91
CA ILE A 62 1.54 -8.79 15.51
C ILE A 62 0.83 -10.10 15.16
N THR A 63 1.39 -11.25 15.54
CA THR A 63 0.80 -12.57 15.28
C THR A 63 -0.53 -12.74 16.02
N LYS A 64 -0.66 -12.24 17.25
CA LYS A 64 -1.90 -12.32 18.03
C LYS A 64 -3.01 -11.43 17.46
N LEU A 65 -2.68 -10.22 17.03
CA LEU A 65 -3.66 -9.22 16.57
C LEU A 65 -3.97 -9.32 15.07
N LEU A 66 -2.96 -9.63 14.26
CA LEU A 66 -3.00 -9.60 12.79
C LEU A 66 -2.58 -10.92 12.16
N GLY A 67 -2.17 -11.93 12.93
CA GLY A 67 -1.78 -13.25 12.40
C GLY A 67 -2.97 -14.08 11.95
N ALA A 68 -2.71 -15.19 11.26
CA ALA A 68 -3.75 -16.07 10.73
C ALA A 68 -4.76 -16.53 11.81
N ASN A 69 -4.27 -16.81 13.01
CA ASN A 69 -5.07 -17.25 14.15
C ASN A 69 -6.00 -16.16 14.75
N SER A 70 -5.82 -14.88 14.37
CA SER A 70 -6.72 -13.79 14.79
C SER A 70 -8.12 -13.89 14.17
N GLY A 71 -8.27 -14.75 13.14
CA GLY A 71 -9.54 -15.02 12.47
C GLY A 71 -10.22 -13.76 11.92
N LEU A 72 -11.56 -13.77 11.95
CA LEU A 72 -12.38 -12.67 11.43
C LEU A 72 -12.13 -11.34 12.18
N TRP A 73 -11.83 -11.39 13.47
CA TRP A 73 -11.60 -10.19 14.28
C TRP A 73 -10.35 -9.42 13.86
N GLY A 74 -9.26 -10.12 13.57
CA GLY A 74 -8.05 -9.46 13.05
C GLY A 74 -8.27 -8.85 11.68
N VAL A 75 -9.10 -9.47 10.83
CA VAL A 75 -9.46 -8.92 9.51
C VAL A 75 -10.29 -7.66 9.63
N LEU A 76 -11.32 -7.67 10.49
CA LEU A 76 -12.14 -6.48 10.73
C LEU A 76 -11.28 -5.35 11.32
N ALA A 77 -10.45 -5.63 12.31
CA ALA A 77 -9.53 -4.64 12.89
C ALA A 77 -8.58 -4.07 11.83
N ALA A 78 -7.94 -4.92 11.03
CA ALA A 78 -7.06 -4.51 9.93
C ALA A 78 -7.79 -3.64 8.88
N SER A 79 -9.02 -4.00 8.53
CA SER A 79 -9.84 -3.28 7.56
C SER A 79 -10.30 -1.91 8.05
N VAL A 80 -10.58 -1.76 9.35
CA VAL A 80 -10.92 -0.48 9.98
C VAL A 80 -9.69 0.42 10.02
N VAL A 81 -8.55 -0.11 10.45
CA VAL A 81 -7.29 0.64 10.47
C VAL A 81 -6.92 1.08 9.05
N GLY A 82 -7.02 0.19 8.06
CA GLY A 82 -6.79 0.53 6.66
C GLY A 82 -7.71 1.65 6.18
N SER A 83 -9.01 1.55 6.44
CA SER A 83 -10.00 2.56 6.02
C SER A 83 -9.74 3.97 6.59
N ILE A 84 -9.20 4.07 7.81
CA ILE A 84 -8.93 5.36 8.48
C ILE A 84 -7.55 5.92 8.10
N THR A 85 -6.61 5.04 7.76
CA THR A 85 -5.26 5.47 7.39
C THR A 85 -5.22 5.95 5.94
N LEU A 86 -4.38 6.95 5.67
CA LEU A 86 -4.14 7.44 4.31
C LEU A 86 -2.63 7.48 4.09
N ILE A 87 -2.09 6.33 3.72
CA ILE A 87 -0.67 6.13 3.48
C ILE A 87 -0.46 5.95 1.97
N PRO A 88 0.52 6.62 1.35
CA PRO A 88 0.83 6.40 -0.05
C PRO A 88 1.17 4.94 -0.35
N GLY A 89 0.72 4.41 -1.50
CA GLY A 89 0.90 3.01 -1.86
C GLY A 89 2.37 2.54 -1.80
N PHE A 90 3.32 3.39 -2.22
CA PHE A 90 4.75 3.07 -2.18
C PHE A 90 5.31 2.86 -0.77
N VAL A 91 4.62 3.30 0.29
CA VAL A 91 4.94 3.03 1.69
C VAL A 91 4.11 1.86 2.25
N ALA A 92 2.85 1.79 1.86
CA ALA A 92 1.92 0.77 2.32
C ALA A 92 2.39 -0.65 2.00
N PHE A 93 2.92 -0.88 0.79
CA PHE A 93 3.39 -2.21 0.38
C PHE A 93 4.63 -2.70 1.16
N PRO A 94 5.68 -1.89 1.35
CA PRO A 94 6.77 -2.25 2.27
C PRO A 94 6.32 -2.55 3.69
N LEU A 95 5.40 -1.75 4.24
CA LEU A 95 4.83 -1.99 5.57
C LEU A 95 4.09 -3.34 5.64
N ALA A 96 3.22 -3.60 4.67
CA ALA A 96 2.49 -4.87 4.56
C ALA A 96 3.46 -6.06 4.46
N ALA A 97 4.50 -5.95 3.64
CA ALA A 97 5.53 -6.99 3.52
C ALA A 97 6.29 -7.20 4.85
N ALA A 98 6.57 -6.13 5.59
CA ALA A 98 7.24 -6.25 6.89
C ALA A 98 6.32 -6.86 7.95
N LEU A 99 5.03 -6.51 7.98
CA LEU A 99 4.05 -7.14 8.88
C LEU A 99 3.89 -8.63 8.58
N LEU A 100 3.81 -9.03 7.31
CA LEU A 100 3.79 -10.45 6.90
C LEU A 100 5.03 -11.19 7.39
N LYS A 101 6.21 -10.60 7.23
CA LYS A 101 7.47 -11.18 7.72
C LYS A 101 7.50 -11.35 9.25
N ASN A 102 6.74 -10.54 9.99
CA ASN A 102 6.63 -10.60 11.46
C ASN A 102 5.40 -11.39 11.93
N GLY A 103 4.77 -12.20 11.07
CA GLY A 103 3.74 -13.16 11.46
C GLY A 103 2.29 -12.70 11.24
N ALA A 104 2.06 -11.57 10.57
CA ALA A 104 0.72 -11.21 10.12
C ALA A 104 0.20 -12.20 9.04
N GLY A 105 -1.10 -12.44 9.00
CA GLY A 105 -1.72 -13.32 8.03
C GLY A 105 -2.02 -12.61 6.70
N TYR A 106 -2.01 -13.37 5.60
CA TYR A 106 -2.30 -12.84 4.26
C TYR A 106 -3.69 -12.22 4.17
N MET A 107 -4.70 -12.82 4.81
CA MET A 107 -6.07 -12.30 4.82
C MET A 107 -6.18 -10.94 5.51
N GLN A 108 -5.52 -10.78 6.66
CA GLN A 108 -5.50 -9.54 7.44
C GLN A 108 -4.76 -8.43 6.69
N ILE A 109 -3.62 -8.76 6.08
CA ILE A 109 -2.83 -7.81 5.29
C ILE A 109 -3.54 -7.43 4.00
N ALA A 110 -4.21 -8.37 3.34
CA ALA A 110 -5.06 -8.08 2.19
C ALA A 110 -6.20 -7.12 2.56
N ALA A 111 -6.88 -7.35 3.70
CA ALA A 111 -7.92 -6.44 4.18
C ALA A 111 -7.38 -5.04 4.49
N PHE A 112 -6.24 -4.95 5.17
CA PHE A 112 -5.56 -3.68 5.45
C PHE A 112 -5.23 -2.92 4.17
N VAL A 113 -4.48 -3.53 3.24
CA VAL A 113 -4.02 -2.86 2.01
C VAL A 113 -5.20 -2.51 1.10
N SER A 114 -6.19 -3.39 1.00
CA SER A 114 -7.36 -3.20 0.13
C SER A 114 -8.24 -2.04 0.63
N THR A 115 -8.55 -2.01 1.92
CA THR A 115 -9.33 -0.91 2.51
C THR A 115 -8.57 0.42 2.51
N LEU A 116 -7.27 0.39 2.79
CA LEU A 116 -6.39 1.57 2.72
C LEU A 116 -6.42 2.27 1.36
N MET A 117 -6.56 1.51 0.27
CA MET A 117 -6.55 2.07 -1.09
C MET A 117 -7.95 2.42 -1.59
N MET A 118 -8.98 1.66 -1.22
CA MET A 118 -10.32 1.79 -1.82
C MET A 118 -11.29 2.61 -0.98
N VAL A 119 -11.17 2.56 0.35
CA VAL A 119 -12.09 3.20 1.28
C VAL A 119 -11.54 4.59 1.63
N GLY A 120 -12.31 5.60 1.25
CA GLY A 120 -11.94 7.00 1.42
C GLY A 120 -12.57 7.63 2.65
N VAL A 121 -12.32 7.12 3.87
CA VAL A 121 -12.86 7.75 5.09
C VAL A 121 -12.30 9.16 5.26
N VAL A 122 -10.99 9.32 5.10
CA VAL A 122 -10.31 10.62 5.20
C VAL A 122 -10.70 11.55 4.05
N THR A 123 -10.93 11.00 2.86
CA THR A 123 -11.34 11.75 1.65
C THR A 123 -12.85 11.98 1.55
N MET A 124 -13.64 11.43 2.48
CA MET A 124 -15.10 11.50 2.47
C MET A 124 -15.64 12.93 2.38
N PRO A 125 -15.10 13.95 3.10
CA PRO A 125 -15.60 15.32 2.99
C PRO A 125 -15.41 15.91 1.59
N LEU A 126 -14.30 15.58 0.93
CA LEU A 126 -14.02 16.01 -0.45
C LEU A 126 -14.95 15.29 -1.42
N GLU A 127 -15.11 13.98 -1.27
CA GLU A 127 -16.00 13.18 -2.11
C GLU A 127 -17.46 13.64 -2.00
N MET A 128 -17.92 13.99 -0.80
CA MET A 128 -19.28 14.48 -0.58
C MET A 128 -19.53 15.81 -1.30
N LYS A 129 -18.52 16.68 -1.39
CA LYS A 129 -18.62 17.95 -2.12
C LYS A 129 -18.64 17.74 -3.63
N THR A 130 -17.86 16.79 -4.14
CA THR A 130 -17.72 16.56 -5.59
C THR A 130 -18.82 15.68 -6.18
N PHE A 131 -19.21 14.60 -5.48
CA PHE A 131 -20.13 13.58 -5.99
C PHE A 131 -21.50 13.59 -5.30
N GLY A 132 -21.64 14.32 -4.20
CA GLY A 132 -22.84 14.31 -3.37
C GLY A 132 -22.89 13.15 -2.36
N LYS A 133 -23.53 13.41 -1.22
CA LYS A 133 -23.54 12.51 -0.04
C LYS A 133 -23.96 11.08 -0.33
N ARG A 134 -25.00 10.87 -1.16
CA ARG A 134 -25.50 9.53 -1.49
C ARG A 134 -24.48 8.72 -2.29
N ALA A 135 -23.88 9.32 -3.32
CA ALA A 135 -22.89 8.65 -4.15
C ALA A 135 -21.62 8.30 -3.34
N THR A 136 -21.14 9.21 -2.49
CA THR A 136 -19.99 8.97 -1.61
C THR A 136 -20.22 7.79 -0.67
N LEU A 137 -21.40 7.73 -0.04
CA LEU A 137 -21.71 6.66 0.91
C LEU A 137 -21.80 5.30 0.21
N VAL A 138 -22.51 5.23 -0.93
CA VAL A 138 -22.62 4.00 -1.73
C VAL A 138 -21.24 3.55 -2.21
N ARG A 139 -20.38 4.47 -2.68
CA ARG A 139 -19.01 4.17 -3.09
C ARG A 139 -18.20 3.55 -1.95
N ASN A 140 -18.19 4.20 -0.79
CA ASN A 140 -17.36 3.77 0.33
C ASN A 140 -17.83 2.44 0.94
N ILE A 141 -19.14 2.26 1.10
CA ILE A 141 -19.69 0.99 1.61
C ILE A 141 -19.40 -0.13 0.60
N SER A 142 -19.63 0.10 -0.69
CA SER A 142 -19.35 -0.91 -1.72
C SER A 142 -17.86 -1.26 -1.77
N ALA A 143 -16.99 -0.25 -1.69
CA ALA A 143 -15.54 -0.43 -1.64
C ALA A 143 -15.10 -1.22 -0.40
N TYR A 144 -15.69 -0.94 0.76
CA TYR A 144 -15.38 -1.65 2.00
C TYR A 144 -15.81 -3.12 1.92
N VAL A 145 -17.03 -3.40 1.48
CA VAL A 145 -17.53 -4.77 1.27
C VAL A 145 -16.66 -5.52 0.26
N PHE A 146 -16.35 -4.89 -0.87
CA PHE A 146 -15.47 -5.49 -1.87
C PHE A 146 -14.07 -5.77 -1.32
N SER A 147 -13.51 -4.88 -0.49
CA SER A 147 -12.22 -5.09 0.18
C SER A 147 -12.21 -6.34 1.04
N LEU A 148 -13.29 -6.56 1.82
CA LEU A 148 -13.42 -7.75 2.67
C LEU A 148 -13.56 -9.03 1.84
N VAL A 149 -14.34 -9.00 0.75
CA VAL A 149 -14.46 -10.14 -0.17
C VAL A 149 -13.11 -10.45 -0.80
N ALA A 150 -12.39 -9.45 -1.31
CA ALA A 150 -11.06 -9.63 -1.87
C ALA A 150 -10.08 -10.20 -0.84
N ALA A 151 -10.13 -9.71 0.40
CA ALA A 151 -9.31 -10.25 1.48
C ALA A 151 -9.61 -11.71 1.78
N LEU A 152 -10.88 -12.10 1.83
CA LEU A 152 -11.30 -13.50 2.00
C LEU A 152 -10.80 -14.39 0.87
N VAL A 153 -10.94 -13.95 -0.38
CA VAL A 153 -10.42 -14.69 -1.55
C VAL A 153 -8.90 -14.87 -1.43
N ILE A 154 -8.16 -13.81 -1.10
CA ILE A 154 -6.72 -13.89 -0.91
C ILE A 154 -6.36 -14.83 0.25
N GLY A 155 -7.12 -14.77 1.35
CA GLY A 155 -6.98 -15.67 2.49
C GLY A 155 -7.12 -17.13 2.08
N VAL A 156 -8.18 -17.49 1.35
CA VAL A 156 -8.42 -18.87 0.89
C VAL A 156 -7.37 -19.35 -0.12
N VAL A 157 -6.80 -18.46 -0.93
CA VAL A 157 -5.83 -18.82 -1.97
C VAL A 157 -4.40 -18.93 -1.42
N LEU A 158 -4.03 -18.10 -0.44
CA LEU A 158 -2.64 -17.96 0.03
C LEU A 158 -2.38 -18.46 1.47
N GLN A 159 -3.40 -18.68 2.29
CA GLN A 159 -3.25 -19.33 3.61
C GLN A 159 -3.49 -20.84 3.50
#